data_AF-A0A9Q9MRC8-F1
#
_entry.id   AF-A0A9Q9MRC8-F1
#
_cell.length_a   1.000
_cell.length_b   1.000
_cell.length_c   1.000
_cell.angle_alpha   90.00
_cell.angle_beta   90.00
_cell.angle_gamma   90.00
#
_symmetry.space_group_name_H-M   'P 1'
#
loop_
_entity.id
_entity.type
_entity.pdbx_description
1 polymer ?
#
loop_
_entity_poly.entity_id
_entity_poly.type
_entity_poly.pdbx_seq_one_letter_code
_entity_poly.pdbx_strand_id
1 'polypeptide(L)'
;MNLPLHFGLLGSLEAGLIALILGVLVFAVVERIGRRLQFNHGHTLGIACLLTVAIGAGYDIWNLVYTSIVRLESPLYARLALAKIHDPNELGSRVVLEVAGALAGVVLGWKLFSSGRWDDDAPRA
;
A
#
# COMPACT_ATOMS: atom_id res chain seq x y z
N MET A 1 -6.70 -9.70 0.02
CA MET A 1 -7.97 -9.86 -0.72
C MET A 1 -7.67 -10.71 -1.95
N ASN A 2 -8.43 -11.78 -2.23
CA ASN A 2 -8.16 -12.70 -3.34
C ASN A 2 -8.97 -12.28 -4.58
N LEU A 3 -8.54 -11.22 -5.27
CA LEU A 3 -9.09 -10.84 -6.59
C LEU A 3 -8.33 -11.55 -7.71
N PRO A 4 -8.99 -11.95 -8.82
CA PRO A 4 -8.34 -12.52 -9.98
C PRO A 4 -7.65 -11.40 -10.77
N LEU A 5 -6.36 -11.15 -10.50
CA LEU A 5 -5.51 -10.28 -11.31
C LEU A 5 -4.80 -11.09 -12.38
N HIS A 6 -4.41 -10.41 -13.47
CA HIS A 6 -3.59 -11.03 -14.51
C HIS A 6 -2.22 -11.47 -13.95
N PHE A 7 -1.63 -12.51 -14.53
CA PHE A 7 -0.32 -13.04 -14.15
C PHE A 7 0.84 -12.14 -14.62
N GLY A 8 2.01 -12.22 -13.99
CA GLY A 8 3.21 -11.49 -14.39
C GLY A 8 3.26 -10.01 -13.96
N LEU A 9 4.15 -9.24 -14.62
CA LEU A 9 4.35 -7.80 -14.38
C LEU A 9 3.05 -6.97 -14.46
N LEU A 10 2.10 -7.38 -15.31
CA LEU A 10 0.82 -6.69 -15.47
C LEU A 10 -0.02 -6.77 -14.19
N GLY A 11 -0.06 -7.93 -13.53
CA GLY A 11 -0.72 -8.11 -12.23
C GLY A 11 -0.09 -7.28 -11.13
N SER A 12 1.24 -7.23 -11.08
CA SER A 12 1.95 -6.40 -10.10
C SER A 12 1.67 -4.91 -10.31
N LEU A 13 1.48 -4.47 -11.56
CA LEU A 13 1.14 -3.09 -11.90
C LEU A 13 -0.33 -2.77 -11.61
N GLU A 14 -1.26 -3.67 -11.91
CA GLU A 14 -2.67 -3.58 -11.52
C GLU A 14 -2.80 -3.45 -9.99
N ALA A 15 -2.07 -4.27 -9.24
CA ALA A 15 -2.08 -4.24 -7.78
C ALA A 15 -1.50 -2.93 -7.23
N GLY A 16 -0.39 -2.43 -7.81
CA GLY A 16 0.14 -1.11 -7.51
C GLY A 16 -0.85 0.02 -7.79
N LEU A 17 -1.62 -0.07 -8.88
CA LEU A 17 -2.62 0.93 -9.25
C LEU A 17 -3.83 0.92 -8.29
N ILE A 18 -4.24 -0.27 -7.84
CA ILE A 18 -5.25 -0.41 -6.78
C ILE A 18 -4.73 0.19 -5.47
N ALA A 19 -3.49 -0.09 -5.09
CA ALA A 19 -2.86 0.46 -3.89
C ALA A 19 -2.76 2.01 -3.97
N LEU A 20 -2.52 2.55 -5.16
CA LEU A 20 -2.53 3.99 -5.41
C LEU A 20 -3.91 4.61 -5.18
N ILE A 21 -4.96 4.04 -5.78
CA ILE A 21 -6.33 4.52 -5.56
C ILE A 21 -6.70 4.42 -4.07
N LEU A 22 -6.33 3.31 -3.43
CA LEU A 22 -6.54 3.12 -2.00
C LEU A 22 -5.84 4.20 -1.17
N GLY A 23 -4.61 4.58 -1.51
CA GLY A 23 -3.88 5.65 -0.82
C GLY A 23 -4.55 7.00 -0.90
N VAL A 24 -5.11 7.35 -2.07
CA VAL A 24 -5.90 8.58 -2.23
C VAL A 24 -7.14 8.55 -1.33
N LEU A 25 -7.87 7.44 -1.32
CA LEU A 25 -9.10 7.28 -0.53
C LEU A 25 -8.83 7.29 0.98
N VAL A 26 -7.82 6.55 1.43
CA VAL A 26 -7.44 6.48 2.84
C VAL A 26 -6.96 7.85 3.31
N PHE A 27 -6.15 8.56 2.53
CA PHE A 27 -5.74 9.92 2.88
C PHE A 27 -6.95 10.85 3.03
N ALA A 28 -7.91 10.84 2.10
CA ALA A 28 -9.11 11.68 2.19
C ALA A 28 -9.94 11.40 3.46
N VAL A 29 -10.03 10.13 3.87
CA VAL A 29 -10.71 9.74 5.12
C VAL A 29 -9.94 10.21 6.34
N VAL A 30 -8.63 9.94 6.39
CA VAL A 30 -7.76 10.32 7.51
C VAL A 30 -7.72 11.84 7.67
N GLU A 31 -7.67 12.59 6.58
CA GLU A 31 -7.71 14.04 6.60
C GLU A 31 -9.08 14.55 7.07
N ARG A 32 -10.19 13.97 6.61
CA ARG A 32 -11.54 14.34 7.08
C ARG A 32 -11.72 14.10 8.58
N ILE A 33 -11.18 13.00 9.10
CA ILE A 33 -11.18 12.70 10.54
C ILE A 33 -10.20 13.62 11.28
N GLY A 34 -9.01 13.83 10.74
CA GLY A 34 -7.98 14.70 11.29
C GLY A 34 -8.44 16.14 11.42
N ARG A 35 -9.28 16.64 10.50
CA ARG A 35 -9.94 17.95 10.64
C ARG A 35 -10.85 18.02 11.87
N ARG A 36 -11.56 16.94 12.20
CA ARG A 36 -12.43 16.87 13.38
C ARG A 36 -11.64 16.75 14.68
N LEU A 37 -10.50 16.08 14.63
CA LEU A 37 -9.64 15.81 15.80
C LEU A 37 -8.46 16.78 15.94
N GLN A 38 -8.37 17.81 15.10
CA GLN A 38 -7.29 18.82 15.09
C GLN A 38 -5.88 18.21 14.96
N PHE A 39 -5.73 17.20 14.09
CA PHE A 39 -4.44 16.58 13.84
C PHE A 39 -3.48 17.51 13.08
N ASN A 40 -2.22 17.53 13.55
CA ASN A 40 -1.12 18.17 12.83
C ASN A 40 -0.89 17.50 11.45
N HIS A 41 -0.31 18.25 10.52
CA HIS A 41 0.04 17.81 9.17
C HIS A 41 0.85 16.50 9.18
N GLY A 42 1.89 16.44 10.01
CA GLY A 42 2.73 15.24 10.12
C GLY A 42 1.98 13.99 10.58
N HIS A 43 1.04 14.13 11.52
CA HIS A 43 0.21 13.00 11.99
C HIS A 43 -0.73 12.50 10.90
N THR A 44 -1.37 13.42 10.17
CA THR A 44 -2.31 13.06 9.09
C THR A 44 -1.57 12.28 7.99
N LEU A 45 -0.41 12.78 7.55
CA LEU A 45 0.39 12.12 6.53
C LEU A 45 0.96 10.78 7.01
N GLY A 46 1.51 10.74 8.23
CA GLY A 46 2.10 9.53 8.81
C GLY A 46 1.07 8.42 9.00
N ILE A 47 -0.10 8.73 9.59
CA ILE A 47 -1.19 7.76 9.79
C ILE A 47 -1.73 7.29 8.44
N ALA A 48 -1.90 8.18 7.47
CA ALA A 48 -2.37 7.80 6.13
C ALA A 48 -1.38 6.85 5.43
N CYS A 49 -0.08 7.12 5.48
CA CYS A 49 0.94 6.24 4.91
C CYS A 49 0.92 4.86 5.57
N LEU A 50 0.93 4.80 6.92
CA LEU A 50 0.94 3.55 7.66
C LEU A 50 -0.31 2.71 7.38
N LEU A 51 -1.50 3.31 7.43
CA LEU A 51 -2.76 2.62 7.16
C LEU A 51 -2.82 2.14 5.71
N THR A 52 -2.43 2.96 4.75
CA THR A 52 -2.50 2.58 3.34
C THR A 52 -1.57 1.42 3.03
N VAL A 53 -0.32 1.45 3.51
CA VAL A 53 0.62 0.34 3.29
C VAL A 53 0.14 -0.93 3.99
N ALA A 54 -0.35 -0.82 5.23
CA ALA A 54 -0.86 -1.96 5.97
C ALA A 54 -2.07 -2.63 5.27
N ILE A 55 -2.98 -1.84 4.70
CA ILE A 55 -4.18 -2.38 4.03
C ILE A 55 -3.85 -2.83 2.59
N GLY A 56 -3.07 -2.04 1.86
CA GLY A 56 -2.78 -2.23 0.44
C GLY A 56 -1.74 -3.30 0.15
N ALA A 57 -0.63 -3.29 0.90
CA ALA A 57 0.49 -4.22 0.70
C ALA A 57 0.68 -5.22 1.85
N GLY A 58 -0.04 -5.06 2.98
CA GLY A 58 0.21 -5.86 4.19
C GLY A 58 -0.01 -7.36 3.98
N TYR A 59 -0.98 -7.75 3.15
CA TYR A 59 -1.23 -9.16 2.84
C TYR A 59 -0.07 -9.79 2.06
N ASP A 60 0.43 -9.09 1.04
CA ASP A 60 1.51 -9.59 0.20
C ASP A 60 2.87 -9.52 0.91
N ILE A 61 3.10 -8.50 1.74
CA ILE A 61 4.24 -8.42 2.67
C ILE A 61 4.23 -9.61 3.63
N TRP A 62 3.07 -9.94 4.20
CA TRP A 62 2.95 -11.08 5.12
C TRP A 62 3.28 -12.40 4.43
N ASN A 63 2.77 -12.59 3.21
CA ASN A 63 3.11 -13.77 2.40
C ASN A 63 4.60 -13.82 2.08
N LEU A 64 5.21 -12.69 1.71
CA LEU A 64 6.64 -12.59 1.39
C LEU A 64 7.52 -12.96 2.59
N VAL A 65 7.17 -12.45 3.77
CA VAL A 65 7.84 -12.79 5.03
C VAL A 65 7.67 -14.26 5.36
N TYR A 66 6.45 -14.81 5.24
CA TYR A 66 6.17 -16.22 5.51
C TYR A 66 6.99 -17.13 4.60
N THR A 67 7.04 -16.85 3.30
CA THR A 67 7.83 -17.63 2.33
C THR A 67 9.34 -17.47 2.51
N SER A 68 9.80 -16.35 3.10
CA SER A 68 11.24 -16.10 3.34
C SER A 68 11.74 -16.77 4.63
N ILE A 69 10.89 -16.87 5.65
CA ILE A 69 11.24 -17.46 6.96
C ILE A 69 11.01 -18.98 6.96
N VAL A 70 9.94 -19.46 6.32
CA VAL A 70 9.67 -20.90 6.24
C VAL A 70 10.59 -21.52 5.18
N ARG A 71 11.74 -22.04 5.64
CA ARG A 71 12.60 -22.91 4.83
C ARG A 71 11.82 -24.16 4.43
N LEU A 72 11.53 -24.28 3.15
CA LEU A 72 10.89 -25.46 2.56
C LEU A 72 11.93 -26.59 2.45
N GLU A 73 12.31 -27.19 3.58
CA GLU A 73 13.38 -28.21 3.65
C GLU A 73 12.97 -29.57 3.04
N SER A 74 11.74 -29.71 2.56
CA SER A 74 11.32 -30.86 1.76
C SER A 74 10.74 -30.43 0.41
N PRO A 75 11.05 -31.16 -0.68
CA PRO A 75 10.52 -30.87 -2.02
C PRO A 75 8.99 -31.03 -2.12
N LEU A 76 8.35 -31.70 -1.16
CA LEU A 76 6.90 -31.89 -1.09
C LEU A 76 6.19 -30.67 -0.50
N TYR A 77 6.71 -30.10 0.58
CA TYR A 77 6.22 -28.83 1.16
C TYR A 77 6.52 -27.65 0.23
N ALA A 78 7.65 -27.66 -0.48
CA ALA A 78 7.96 -26.66 -1.51
C ALA A 78 6.92 -26.65 -2.62
N ARG A 79 6.52 -27.82 -3.13
CA ARG A 79 5.49 -27.96 -4.16
C ARG A 79 4.08 -27.60 -3.65
N LEU A 80 3.74 -27.92 -2.41
CA LEU A 80 2.46 -27.53 -1.81
C LEU A 80 2.36 -26.01 -1.54
N ALA A 81 3.47 -25.38 -1.14
CA ALA A 81 3.55 -23.93 -0.97
C ALA A 81 3.50 -23.22 -2.35
N LEU A 82 4.24 -23.73 -3.34
CA LEU A 82 4.23 -23.24 -4.72
C LEU A 82 2.86 -23.42 -5.40
N ALA A 83 2.12 -24.50 -5.10
CA ALA A 83 0.78 -24.74 -5.66
C ALA A 83 -0.32 -23.88 -5.00
N LYS A 84 -0.08 -23.35 -3.80
CA LYS A 84 -0.99 -22.43 -3.09
C LYS A 84 -0.76 -20.96 -3.45
N ILE A 85 0.35 -20.63 -4.08
CA ILE A 85 0.69 -19.26 -4.48
C ILE A 85 0.33 -19.07 -5.94
N HIS A 86 -0.56 -18.12 -6.21
CA HIS A 86 -0.76 -17.61 -7.56
C HIS A 86 0.47 -16.77 -7.92
N ASP A 87 1.27 -17.25 -8.87
CA ASP A 87 2.50 -16.61 -9.38
C ASP A 87 3.61 -16.31 -8.34
N PRO A 88 4.35 -17.36 -7.88
CA PRO A 88 5.41 -17.19 -6.88
C PRO A 88 6.62 -16.36 -7.32
N ASN A 89 6.80 -16.14 -8.63
CA ASN A 89 7.93 -15.39 -9.18
C ASN A 89 7.78 -13.86 -9.07
N GLU A 90 6.56 -13.34 -8.92
CA GLU A 90 6.26 -11.90 -8.97
C GLU A 90 5.80 -11.34 -7.62
N LEU A 91 5.76 -12.17 -6.56
CA LEU A 91 5.31 -11.73 -5.23
C LEU A 91 6.15 -10.55 -4.71
N GLY A 92 7.47 -10.57 -4.94
CA GLY A 92 8.36 -9.47 -4.57
C GLY A 92 8.13 -8.21 -5.40
N SER A 93 7.94 -8.33 -6.71
CA SER A 93 7.68 -7.17 -7.59
C SER A 93 6.32 -6.52 -7.25
N ARG A 94 5.32 -7.35 -6.93
CA ARG A 94 4.00 -6.93 -6.50
C ARG A 94 4.03 -6.12 -5.21
N VAL A 95 4.71 -6.62 -4.18
CA VAL A 95 4.89 -5.87 -2.92
C VAL A 95 5.55 -4.51 -3.16
N VAL A 96 6.60 -4.46 -3.98
CA VAL A 96 7.28 -3.19 -4.30
C VAL A 96 6.34 -2.22 -5.01
N LEU A 97 5.58 -2.68 -6.00
CA LEU A 97 4.63 -1.84 -6.73
C LEU A 97 3.43 -1.42 -5.88
N GLU A 98 2.93 -2.27 -4.99
CA GLU A 98 1.87 -1.95 -4.04
C GLU A 98 2.33 -0.90 -3.02
N VAL A 99 3.53 -1.03 -2.47
CA VAL A 99 4.10 -0.03 -1.56
C VAL A 99 4.35 1.29 -2.28
N ALA A 100 4.95 1.25 -3.48
CA ALA A 100 5.19 2.46 -4.28
C ALA A 100 3.87 3.14 -4.66
N GLY A 101 2.87 2.37 -5.11
CA GLY A 101 1.53 2.82 -5.42
C GLY A 101 0.84 3.43 -4.21
N ALA A 102 0.83 2.75 -3.06
CA ALA A 102 0.27 3.25 -1.81
C ALA A 102 0.84 4.61 -1.41
N LEU A 103 2.17 4.75 -1.41
CA LEU A 103 2.84 6.01 -1.05
C LEU A 103 2.54 7.12 -2.06
N ALA A 104 2.62 6.82 -3.36
CA ALA A 104 2.26 7.77 -4.42
C ALA A 104 0.81 8.21 -4.30
N GLY A 105 -0.11 7.29 -4.00
CA GLY A 105 -1.53 7.56 -3.78
C GLY A 105 -1.77 8.50 -2.60
N VAL A 106 -1.08 8.28 -1.48
CA VAL A 106 -1.17 9.18 -0.31
C VAL A 106 -0.65 10.58 -0.64
N VAL A 107 0.48 10.69 -1.35
CA VAL A 107 1.03 11.99 -1.79
C VAL A 107 0.10 12.71 -2.76
N LEU A 108 -0.53 11.98 -3.69
CA LEU A 108 -1.53 12.54 -4.60
C LEU A 108 -2.79 12.99 -3.83
N GLY A 109 -3.30 12.18 -2.91
CA GLY A 109 -4.40 12.56 -2.03
C GLY A 109 -4.08 13.81 -1.22
N TRP A 110 -2.86 13.89 -0.68
CA TRP A 110 -2.39 15.08 0.03
C TRP A 110 -2.39 16.32 -0.86
N LYS A 111 -1.84 16.25 -2.08
CA LYS A 111 -1.89 17.39 -3.02
C LYS A 111 -3.32 17.79 -3.40
N LEU A 112 -4.21 16.83 -3.60
CA LEU A 112 -5.59 17.08 -4.03
C LEU A 112 -6.44 17.69 -2.92
N PHE A 113 -6.31 17.21 -1.69
CA PHE A 113 -7.23 17.56 -0.60
C PHE A 113 -6.67 18.55 0.44
N SER A 114 -5.34 18.69 0.53
CA SER A 114 -4.71 19.59 1.52
C SER A 114 -4.15 20.90 0.94
N SER A 115 -4.26 21.12 -0.37
CA SER A 115 -3.72 22.30 -1.07
C SER A 115 -4.19 23.64 -0.49
N GLY A 116 -5.36 23.69 0.16
CA GLY A 116 -5.83 24.90 0.84
C GLY A 116 -5.21 25.16 2.22
N ARG A 117 -4.59 24.17 2.88
CA ARG A 117 -4.07 24.30 4.25
C ARG A 117 -2.60 24.73 4.32
N TRP A 118 -1.84 24.50 3.25
CA TRP A 118 -0.44 24.93 3.16
C TRP A 118 -0.33 26.46 3.00
N ASP A 119 -1.25 27.07 2.24
CA ASP A 119 -1.27 28.53 2.05
C ASP A 119 -1.63 29.29 3.34
N ASP A 120 -2.41 28.67 4.26
CA ASP A 120 -2.77 29.27 5.55
C ASP A 120 -1.62 29.21 6.58
N ASP A 121 -0.72 28.23 6.48
CA ASP A 121 0.48 28.08 7.34
C ASP A 121 1.73 28.78 6.78
N ALA A 122 1.66 29.34 5.57
CA ALA A 122 2.74 30.16 5.02
C ALA A 122 2.83 31.48 5.82
N PRO A 123 4.03 31.88 6.28
CA PRO A 123 4.18 33.18 6.93
C PRO A 123 3.71 34.25 5.96
N ARG A 124 2.67 35.01 6.32
CA ARG A 124 2.27 36.20 5.58
C ARG A 124 3.44 37.17 5.62
N ALA A 125 4.14 37.30 4.50
CA ALA A 125 5.23 38.26 4.30
C ALA A 125 4.69 39.70 4.22
#